data_AF-A0A285LAE3-F1
#
_entry.id   AF-A0A285LAE3-F1
#
_cell.length_a   1.000
_cell.length_b   1.000
_cell.length_c   1.000
_cell.angle_alpha   90.00
_cell.angle_beta   90.00
_cell.angle_gamma   90.00
#
_symmetry.space_group_name_H-M   'P 1'
#
loop_
_entity.id
_entity.type
_entity.pdbx_description
1 polymer ?
#
loop_
_entity_poly.entity_id
_entity_poly.type
_entity_poly.pdbx_seq_one_letter_code
_entity_poly.pdbx_strand_id
1 'polypeptide(L)' 'MSSAAASPLPGEPDVHLSVFLHGVRMDFAACLTAALVFVAEHRDRHYLDAVTVDTNAAGHPRLPNERLYLEP' A
#
# COMPACT_ATOMS: atom_id res chain seq x y z
N MET A 1 15.05 -7.56 -12.52
CA MET A 1 15.25 -6.28 -11.79
C MET A 1 14.01 -5.45 -12.03
N SER A 2 13.00 -5.54 -11.14
CA SER A 2 11.78 -4.74 -11.31
C SER A 2 12.16 -3.29 -11.04
N SER A 3 12.02 -2.43 -12.06
CA SER A 3 12.16 -0.99 -11.92
C SER A 3 11.26 -0.54 -10.76
N ALA A 4 11.79 0.24 -9.83
CA ALA A 4 10.96 0.89 -8.82
C ALA A 4 9.96 1.78 -9.58
N ALA A 5 8.73 1.30 -9.75
CA ALA A 5 7.69 2.04 -10.41
C ALA A 5 7.53 3.36 -9.65
N ALA A 6 7.67 4.48 -10.37
CA ALA A 6 7.55 5.80 -9.78
C ALA A 6 6.15 5.97 -9.18
N SER A 7 6.07 6.73 -8.08
CA SER A 7 4.79 7.04 -7.44
C SER A 7 3.81 7.64 -8.43
N PRO A 8 2.56 7.14 -8.50
CA PRO A 8 1.51 7.79 -9.29
C PRO A 8 1.13 9.16 -8.72
N LEU A 9 1.42 9.42 -7.44
CA LEU A 9 1.28 10.73 -6.78
C LEU A 9 2.62 11.15 -6.17
N PRO A 10 3.54 11.74 -6.97
CA PRO A 10 4.86 12.14 -6.47
C PRO A 10 4.82 13.33 -5.49
N GLY A 11 3.68 13.99 -5.33
CA GLY A 11 3.47 15.06 -4.35
C GLY A 11 3.22 14.57 -2.93
N GLU A 12 3.03 13.26 -2.74
CA GLU A 12 2.77 12.65 -1.44
C GLU A 12 3.94 11.75 -1.03
N PRO A 13 4.20 11.62 0.29
CA PRO A 13 5.18 10.67 0.77
C PRO A 13 4.72 9.24 0.51
N ASP A 14 5.67 8.37 0.23
CA ASP A 14 5.43 6.93 0.26
C ASP A 14 5.40 6.44 1.71
N VAL A 15 4.46 5.55 2.00
CA VAL A 15 4.29 4.84 3.26
C VAL A 15 4.49 3.35 3.06
N HIS A 16 4.95 2.68 4.12
CA HIS A 16 5.03 1.23 4.17
C HIS A 16 3.65 0.66 4.50
N LEU A 17 3.14 -0.14 3.58
CA LEU A 17 1.90 -0.89 3.72
C LEU A 17 2.25 -2.35 3.98
N SER A 18 1.90 -2.85 5.16
CA SER A 18 2.01 -4.28 5.48
C SER A 18 0.63 -4.93 5.46
N VAL A 19 0.48 -6.00 4.69
CA VAL A 19 -0.76 -6.75 4.51
C VAL A 19 -0.54 -8.17 5.01
N PHE A 20 -1.35 -8.59 5.98
CA PHE A 20 -1.36 -9.92 6.56
C PHE A 20 -2.57 -10.69 6.05
N LEU A 21 -2.34 -11.68 5.20
CA LEU A 21 -3.40 -12.48 4.59
C LEU A 21 -3.09 -13.97 4.78
N HIS A 22 -3.97 -14.69 5.49
CA HIS A 22 -3.86 -16.13 5.71
C HIS A 22 -2.47 -16.59 6.22
N GLY A 23 -1.86 -15.85 7.14
CA GLY A 23 -0.54 -16.20 7.68
C GLY A 23 0.65 -15.67 6.87
N VAL A 24 0.41 -15.03 5.72
CA VAL A 24 1.44 -14.44 4.88
C VAL A 24 1.47 -12.93 5.09
N ARG A 25 2.65 -12.39 5.40
CA ARG A 25 2.91 -10.96 5.45
C ARG A 25 3.50 -10.49 4.12
N MET A 26 2.91 -9.44 3.56
CA MET A 26 3.37 -8.80 2.33
C MET A 26 3.63 -7.32 2.64
N ASP A 27 4.80 -6.82 2.29
CA ASP A 27 5.23 -5.46 2.60
C ASP A 27 5.46 -4.67 1.32
N PHE A 28 4.84 -3.49 1.21
CA PHE A 28 4.86 -2.64 0.02
C PHE A 28 5.14 -1.18 0.37
N ALA A 29 5.65 -0.43 -0.59
CA ALA A 29 5.63 1.02 -0.60
C ALA A 29 4.44 1.51 -1.44
N ALA A 30 3.65 2.46 -0.93
CA ALA A 30 2.56 3.09 -1.64
C ALA A 30 2.49 4.58 -1.27
N CYS A 31 1.99 5.44 -2.15
CA CYS A 31 1.67 6.81 -1.79
C CYS A 31 0.59 6.82 -0.71
N LEU A 32 0.63 7.85 0.14
CA LEU A 32 -0.28 7.98 1.28
C LEU A 32 -1.74 7.76 0.89
N THR A 33 -2.23 8.43 -0.16
CA THR A 33 -3.62 8.30 -0.60
C THR A 33 -3.99 6.86 -0.99
N ALA A 34 -3.16 6.19 -1.79
CA ALA A 34 -3.43 4.80 -2.19
C ALA A 34 -3.44 3.85 -0.99
N ALA A 35 -2.54 4.04 -0.02
CA ALA A 35 -2.51 3.24 1.20
C ALA A 35 -3.77 3.44 2.05
N LEU A 36 -4.26 4.68 2.18
CA LEU A 36 -5.48 4.98 2.93
C LEU A 36 -6.72 4.35 2.28
N VAL A 37 -6.86 4.44 0.96
CA VAL A 37 -7.95 3.82 0.21
C VAL A 37 -7.89 2.30 0.33
N PHE A 38 -6.70 1.70 0.18
CA PHE A 38 -6.49 0.27 0.38
C PHE A 38 -6.97 -0.19 1.76
N VAL A 39 -6.58 0.52 2.83
CA VAL A 39 -7.00 0.18 4.20
C VAL A 39 -8.51 0.27 4.37
N ALA A 40 -9.15 1.31 3.79
CA ALA A 40 -10.59 1.48 3.85
C ALA A 40 -11.34 0.32 3.18
N GLU A 41 -10.98 -0.02 1.93
CA GLU A 41 -11.59 -1.15 1.22
C GLU A 41 -11.35 -2.49 1.90
N HIS A 42 -10.16 -2.68 2.49
CA HIS A 42 -9.82 -3.92 3.19
C HIS A 42 -10.64 -4.11 4.47
N ARG A 43 -10.92 -3.00 5.19
CA ARG A 43 -11.81 -2.99 6.36
C ARG A 43 -13.25 -3.29 5.98
N ASP A 44 -13.74 -2.73 4.88
CA ASP A 44 -15.09 -2.98 4.38
C ASP A 44 -15.32 -4.45 4.01
N ARG A 45 -14.25 -5.16 3.60
CA ARG A 45 -14.28 -6.60 3.31
C ARG A 45 -14.12 -7.50 4.55
N HIS A 46 -14.27 -6.95 5.76
CA HIS A 46 -14.21 -7.64 7.06
C HIS A 46 -12.85 -8.24 7.48
N TYR A 47 -11.73 -7.80 6.89
CA TYR A 47 -10.40 -8.17 7.34
C TYR A 47 -9.84 -7.13 8.31
N LEU A 48 -10.52 -6.98 9.45
CA LEU A 48 -10.09 -6.09 10.52
C LEU A 48 -8.71 -6.56 11.03
N ASP A 49 -7.78 -5.61 11.21
CA ASP A 49 -6.40 -5.79 11.68
C ASP A 49 -5.41 -6.54 10.76
N ALA A 50 -5.81 -6.82 9.51
CA ALA A 50 -4.92 -7.42 8.52
C ALA A 50 -3.95 -6.43 7.85
N VAL A 51 -4.06 -5.12 8.11
CA VAL A 51 -3.25 -4.10 7.42
C VAL A 51 -2.66 -3.09 8.41
N THR A 52 -1.36 -2.84 8.29
CA THR A 52 -0.66 -1.79 9.05
C THR A 52 0.01 -0.81 8.10
N VAL A 53 0.02 0.48 8.47
CA VAL A 53 0.69 1.55 7.72
C VAL A 53 1.76 2.19 8.60
N ASP A 54 2.98 2.30 8.08
CA ASP A 54 4.13 2.98 8.71
C ASP A 54 4.71 4.04 7.76
N THR A 55 5.34 5.08 8.31
CA THR A 55 5.97 6.16 7.53
C THR A 55 7.26 5.76 6.83
N ASN A 56 7.86 4.62 7.17
CA ASN A 56 9.14 4.17 6.60
C ASN A 56 8.96 3.21 5.42
N ALA A 57 8.72 3.74 4.22
CA ALA A 57 8.57 2.96 2.99
C ALA A 57 9.87 2.41 2.39
N ALA A 58 11.04 2.72 2.98
CA ALA A 58 12.32 2.45 2.34
C ALA A 58 12.61 0.95 2.17
N GLY A 59 13.02 0.56 0.96
CA GLY A 59 13.44 -0.82 0.67
C GLY A 59 12.29 -1.79 0.35
N HIS A 60 11.03 -1.34 0.39
CA HIS A 60 9.88 -2.15 0.01
C HIS A 60 9.52 -2.02 -1.48
N PRO A 61 9.03 -3.08 -2.14
CA PRO A 61 8.54 -3.00 -3.51
C PRO A 61 7.28 -2.12 -3.60
N ARG A 62 7.07 -1.47 -4.73
CA ARG A 62 5.85 -0.67 -4.96
C ARG A 62 4.60 -1.57 -4.91
N LEU A 63 3.51 -1.05 -4.33
CA LEU A 63 2.22 -1.71 -4.36
C LEU A 63 1.80 -2.00 -5.83
N PRO A 64 1.51 -3.27 -6.18
CA PRO A 64 1.03 -3.60 -7.52
C PRO A 64 -0.29 -2.89 -7.84
N ASN A 65 -0.41 -2.37 -9.05
CA ASN A 65 -1.60 -1.66 -9.54
C ASN A 65 -2.06 -0.53 -8.62
N GLU A 66 -1.13 0.13 -7.94
CA GLU A 66 -1.42 1.21 -6.99
C GLU A 66 -2.37 2.30 -7.53
N ARG A 67 -2.31 2.58 -8.84
CA ARG A 67 -3.20 3.54 -9.52
C ARG A 67 -4.69 3.23 -9.35
N LEU A 68 -5.06 1.96 -9.18
CA LEU A 68 -6.45 1.55 -8.96
C LEU A 68 -7.04 2.14 -7.68
N TYR A 69 -6.20 2.48 -6.70
CA TYR A 69 -6.64 3.10 -5.44
C TYR A 69 -6.68 4.63 -5.51
N LEU A 70 -6.40 5.21 -6.68
CA LEU A 70 -6.44 6.65 -6.93
C LEU A 70 -7.51 7.06 -7.94
N GLU A 71 -8.00 6.10 -8.72
CA GLU A 71 -9.07 6.27 -9.68
C GLU A 71 -10.43 6.10 -8.94
N PRO A 72 -11.43 6.96 -9.18
CA PRO A 72 -12.76 6.83 -8.61
C PRO A 72 -13.58 5.68 -9.22
#